data_AF-A0A3M8AXG5-F1
#
_entry.id   AF-A0A3M8AXG5-F1
#
_cell.length_a   1.000
_cell.length_b   1.000
_cell.length_c   1.000
_cell.angle_alpha   90.00
_cell.angle_beta   90.00
_cell.angle_gamma   90.00
#
_symmetry.space_group_name_H-M   'P 1'
#
loop_
_entity.id
_entity.type
_entity.pdbx_description
1 polymer ?
#
loop_
_entity_poly.entity_id
_entity_poly.type
_entity_poly.pdbx_seq_one_letter_code
_entity_poly.pdbx_strand_id
1 'polypeptide(L)' 'MATRVSYPVETKRKAIEMRLSGVTKKQIMQELNIKNKTQIKQWMRWYRSGDVHRLQQPV' A
#
# COMPACT_ATOMS: atom_id res chain seq x y z
N MET A 1 15.55 2.61 -17.57
CA MET A 1 15.13 3.49 -16.45
C MET A 1 13.85 2.93 -15.86
N ALA A 2 13.86 2.40 -14.64
CA ALA A 2 12.63 1.95 -14.00
C ALA A 2 11.87 3.16 -13.47
N THR A 3 10.72 3.49 -14.06
CA THR A 3 9.84 4.55 -13.57
C THR A 3 9.29 4.14 -12.21
N ARG A 4 9.75 4.82 -11.16
CA ARG A 4 9.31 4.60 -9.78
C ARG A 4 7.87 5.10 -9.67
N VAL A 5 6.92 4.18 -9.59
CA VAL A 5 5.49 4.51 -9.42
C VAL A 5 5.25 4.87 -7.96
N SER A 6 5.15 6.17 -7.69
CA SER A 6 4.73 6.69 -6.39
C SER A 6 3.20 6.65 -6.30
N TYR A 7 2.67 6.03 -5.26
CA TYR A 7 1.24 6.06 -4.95
C TYR A 7 0.96 7.15 -3.90
N PRO A 8 -0.15 7.90 -4.03
CA PRO A 8 -0.55 8.86 -3.01
C PRO A 8 -0.90 8.16 -1.70
N VAL A 9 -0.79 8.91 -0.59
CA VAL A 9 -1.04 8.42 0.77
C VAL A 9 -2.41 7.78 0.91
N GLU A 10 -3.41 8.37 0.25
CA GLU A 10 -4.79 7.90 0.25
C GLU A 10 -4.90 6.47 -0.30
N THR A 11 -4.22 6.17 -1.42
CA THR A 11 -4.18 4.81 -1.97
C THR A 11 -3.52 3.84 -1.00
N LYS A 12 -2.44 4.26 -0.32
CA LYS A 12 -1.76 3.40 0.66
C LYS A 12 -2.62 3.12 1.89
N ARG A 13 -3.33 4.14 2.40
CA ARG A 13 -4.27 4.01 3.52
C ARG A 13 -5.43 3.09 3.14
N LYS A 14 -6.06 3.32 1.99
CA LYS A 14 -7.13 2.47 1.48
C LYS A 14 -6.70 1.02 1.34
N ALA A 15 -5.48 0.76 0.84
CA ALA A 15 -4.92 -0.58 0.77
C ALA A 15 -4.76 -1.26 2.14
N ILE A 16 -4.39 -0.50 3.17
CA ILE A 16 -4.29 -0.99 4.55
C ILE A 16 -5.68 -1.28 5.11
N GLU A 17 -6.64 -0.36 4.95
CA GLU A 17 -8.02 -0.52 5.42
C GLU A 17 -8.68 -1.76 4.81
N MET A 18 -8.56 -1.93 3.49
CA MET A 18 -9.02 -3.15 2.80
C MET A 18 -8.33 -4.40 3.35
N ARG A 19 -7.04 -4.30 3.72
CA ARG A 19 -6.32 -5.45 4.27
C ARG A 19 -6.76 -5.78 5.69
N LEU A 20 -7.15 -4.78 6.48
CA LEU A 20 -7.74 -4.94 7.82
C LEU A 20 -9.16 -5.51 7.74
N SER A 21 -9.94 -5.16 6.71
CA SER A 21 -11.26 -5.76 6.47
C SER A 21 -11.22 -7.18 5.91
N GLY A 22 -10.02 -7.76 5.73
CA GLY A 22 -9.83 -9.14 5.28
C GLY A 22 -9.69 -9.31 3.76
N VAL A 23 -9.71 -8.22 2.98
CA VAL A 23 -9.59 -8.28 1.52
C VAL A 23 -8.22 -8.85 1.11
N THR A 24 -8.22 -9.67 0.07
CA THR A 24 -7.01 -10.29 -0.44
C THR A 24 -6.09 -9.27 -1.12
N LYS A 25 -4.76 -9.46 -1.02
CA LYS A 25 -3.77 -8.60 -1.71
C LYS A 25 -4.02 -8.51 -3.22
N LYS A 26 -4.54 -9.58 -3.84
CA LYS A 26 -4.86 -9.61 -5.28
C LYS A 26 -6.01 -8.66 -5.62
N GLN A 27 -7.08 -8.69 -4.83
CA GLN A 27 -8.21 -7.76 -5.00
C GLN A 27 -7.76 -6.31 -4.78
N ILE A 28 -6.98 -6.04 -3.74
CA ILE A 28 -6.43 -4.69 -3.47
C ILE A 28 -5.58 -4.21 -4.67
N MET A 29 -4.77 -5.09 -5.27
CA MET A 29 -4.00 -4.74 -6.47
C MET A 29 -4.88 -4.39 -7.66
N GLN A 30 -5.97 -5.14 -7.87
CA GLN A 30 -6.90 -4.86 -8.98
C GLN A 30 -7.68 -3.56 -8.74
N GLU A 31 -8.21 -3.37 -7.53
CA GLU A 31 -9.05 -2.22 -7.20
C GLU A 31 -8.26 -0.91 -7.15
N LEU A 32 -7.04 -0.94 -6.62
CA LEU A 32 -6.18 0.24 -6.49
C LEU A 32 -5.15 0.37 -7.62
N ASN A 33 -5.25 -0.49 -8.63
CA ASN A 33 -4.32 -0.57 -9.77
C ASN A 33 -2.84 -0.67 -9.34
N ILE A 34 -2.57 -1.33 -8.21
CA ILE A 34 -1.22 -1.47 -7.67
C ILE A 34 -0.51 -2.60 -8.41
N LYS A 35 0.58 -2.27 -9.09
CA LYS A 35 1.38 -3.27 -9.84
C LYS A 35 2.10 -4.28 -8.94
N ASN A 36 2.51 -3.87 -7.74
CA ASN A 36 3.39 -4.66 -6.88
C ASN A 36 2.77 -5.05 -5.54
N LYS A 37 2.51 -6.36 -5.35
CA LYS A 37 2.05 -6.93 -4.06
C LYS A 37 3.01 -6.69 -2.88
N THR A 38 4.29 -6.46 -3.16
CA THR A 38 5.33 -6.18 -2.15
C THR A 38 5.16 -4.81 -1.51
N GLN A 39 4.64 -3.81 -2.24
CA GLN A 39 4.33 -2.49 -1.69
C GLN A 39 3.23 -2.60 -0.63
N ILE A 40 2.16 -3.36 -0.91
CA ILE A 40 1.09 -3.61 0.07
C ILE A 40 1.64 -4.30 1.33
N LYS A 41 2.59 -5.23 1.19
CA LYS A 41 3.27 -5.85 2.35
C LYS A 41 4.08 -4.84 3.15
N GLN A 42 4.79 -3.92 2.50
CA GLN A 42 5.56 -2.87 3.19
C GLN A 42 4.65 -1.89 3.92
N TRP A 43 3.56 -1.44 3.30
CA TRP A 43 2.59 -0.55 3.94
C TRP A 43 1.96 -1.19 5.19
N MET A 44 1.61 -2.48 5.11
CA MET A 44 1.16 -3.24 6.28
C MET A 44 2.23 -3.36 7.37
N ARG A 45 3.51 -3.50 7.00
CA ARG A 45 4.61 -3.53 7.97
C ARG A 45 4.73 -2.19 8.68
N TRP A 46 4.69 -1.07 7.96
CA TRP A 46 4.70 0.27 8.56
C TRP A 46 3.50 0.50 9.46
N TYR A 47 2.29 0.10 9.02
CA TYR A 47 1.09 0.20 9.83
C TYR A 47 1.21 -0.57 11.16
N ARG A 48 1.68 -1.82 11.12
CA ARG A 48 1.90 -2.63 12.33
C ARG A 48 3.00 -2.09 13.24
N SER A 49 3.99 -1.40 12.68
CA SER A 49 5.09 -0.77 13.40
C SER A 49 4.72 0.60 13.98
N GLY A 50 3.54 1.14 13.66
CA GLY A 50 3.16 2.53 14.00
C GLY A 50 3.85 3.59 13.14
N ASP A 51 4.63 3.19 12.13
CA ASP A 51 5.37 4.05 11.19
C ASP A 51 4.47 4.63 10.08
N VAL A 52 3.25 5.06 10.41
CA VAL A 52 2.30 5.61 9.44
C VAL A 52 2.80 6.87 8.74
N HIS A 53 3.74 7.60 9.35
CA HIS A 53 4.41 8.74 8.73
C HIS A 53 5.18 8.36 7.44
N ARG A 54 5.68 7.11 7.34
CA ARG A 54 6.39 6.62 6.16
C ARG A 54 5.48 6.46 4.94
N LEU A 55 4.17 6.37 5.13
CA LEU A 55 3.20 6.33 4.03
C LEU A 55 3.21 7.63 3.22
N GLN A 56 3.61 8.76 3.82
CA GLN A 56 3.74 10.06 3.15
C GLN A 56 4.94 10.14 2.21
N GLN A 57 5.91 9.23 2.32
CA GLN A 57 7.06 9.25 1.44
C GLN A 57 6.67 8.90 0.00
N PRO A 58 7.22 9.59 -1.01
CA PRO A 58 7.09 9.19 -2.41
C PRO A 58 7.95 7.92 -2.64
N VAL A 59 7.33 6.75 -2.46
CA VAL A 59 7.97 5.43 -2.57
C VAL A 59 7.53 4.71 -3.83
#